data_AF-A0A926P409-F1
#
_entry.id   AF-A0A926P409-F1
#
_cell.length_a   1.000
_cell.length_b   1.000
_cell.length_c   1.000
_cell.angle_alpha   90.00
_cell.angle_beta   90.00
_cell.angle_gamma   90.00
#
_symmetry.space_group_name_H-M   'P 1'
#
loop_
_entity.id
_entity.type
_entity.pdbx_description
1 polymer ?
#
loop_
_entity_poly.entity_id
_entity_poly.type
_entity_poly.pdbx_seq_one_letter_code
_entity_poly.pdbx_strand_id
1 'polypeptide(L)'
;IGPLVQSWRIGFSDAKLPTEEIISEKLQLINPRDIELDDEEQTVYLKKEGMAIDLGALAKGYVADRIVDFLKRIGVEAGLINLGGNVLTFGQAPHNPDGCWRIGIQDPQKPRGENALVLKIGEESVVTS
;
A
#
# COMPACT_ATOMS: atom_id res chain seq x y z
N ILE A 1 -4.68 4.51 -12.25
CA ILE A 1 -6.11 4.14 -12.34
C ILE A 1 -7.06 5.11 -11.62
N GLY A 2 -6.58 6.25 -11.12
CA GLY A 2 -7.35 7.13 -10.22
C GLY A 2 -8.71 7.57 -10.74
N PRO A 3 -8.84 8.07 -11.99
CA PRO A 3 -10.13 8.52 -12.51
C PRO A 3 -11.19 7.42 -12.52
N LEU A 4 -10.78 6.17 -12.75
CA LEU A 4 -11.67 5.02 -12.69
C LEU A 4 -12.01 4.66 -11.24
N VAL A 5 -11.05 4.61 -10.32
CA VAL A 5 -11.32 4.32 -8.89
C VAL A 5 -12.31 5.33 -8.30
N GLN A 6 -12.18 6.61 -8.66
CA GLN A 6 -13.07 7.67 -8.20
C GLN A 6 -14.52 7.51 -8.68
N SER A 7 -14.76 6.90 -9.86
CA SER A 7 -16.13 6.73 -10.36
C SER A 7 -16.94 5.75 -9.51
N TRP A 8 -16.28 4.77 -8.91
CA TRP A 8 -16.87 3.80 -7.98
C TRP A 8 -17.15 4.38 -6.59
N ARG A 9 -16.50 5.50 -6.24
CA ARG A 9 -16.63 6.16 -4.92
C ARG A 9 -16.43 5.19 -3.75
N ILE A 10 -15.48 4.27 -3.91
CA ILE A 10 -15.13 3.29 -2.88
C ILE A 10 -14.68 4.04 -1.61
N GLY A 11 -15.21 3.62 -0.46
CA GLY A 11 -14.92 4.25 0.83
C GLY A 11 -15.82 5.44 1.20
N PHE A 12 -16.77 5.82 0.34
CA PHE A 12 -17.78 6.83 0.64
C PHE A 12 -19.16 6.20 0.86
N SER A 13 -20.06 6.94 1.52
CA SER A 13 -21.43 6.50 1.82
C SER A 13 -22.29 6.30 0.57
N ASP A 14 -21.90 6.91 -0.55
CA ASP A 14 -22.58 6.84 -1.84
C ASP A 14 -21.79 6.03 -2.88
N ALA A 15 -21.05 5.02 -2.43
CA ALA A 15 -20.44 4.02 -3.29
C ALA A 15 -21.45 3.46 -4.28
N LYS A 16 -21.07 3.41 -5.56
CA LYS A 16 -21.98 3.05 -6.64
C LYS A 16 -21.28 2.31 -7.76
N LEU A 17 -22.06 1.52 -8.49
CA LEU A 17 -21.62 0.92 -9.74
C LEU A 17 -21.64 2.00 -10.84
N PRO A 18 -20.50 2.31 -11.48
CA PRO A 18 -20.47 3.19 -12.64
C PRO A 18 -21.13 2.54 -13.85
N THR A 19 -21.65 3.34 -14.79
CA THR A 19 -22.16 2.81 -16.06
C THR A 19 -21.01 2.43 -17.00
N GLU A 20 -21.29 1.57 -17.97
CA GLU A 20 -20.31 1.15 -18.98
C GLU A 20 -19.72 2.32 -19.77
N GLU A 21 -20.53 3.35 -20.04
CA GLU A 21 -20.08 4.57 -20.72
C GLU A 21 -19.03 5.31 -19.89
N ILE A 22 -19.29 5.46 -18.58
CA ILE A 22 -18.34 6.10 -17.65
C ILE A 22 -17.06 5.28 -17.56
N ILE A 23 -17.16 3.95 -17.49
CA ILE A 23 -16.00 3.06 -17.42
C ILE A 23 -15.15 3.23 -18.69
N SER A 24 -15.77 3.13 -19.87
CA SER A 24 -15.10 3.28 -21.16
C SER A 24 -14.38 4.62 -21.31
N GLU A 25 -15.03 5.72 -20.88
CA GLU A 25 -14.43 7.05 -20.86
C GLU A 25 -13.20 7.12 -19.94
N LYS A 26 -13.32 6.65 -18.69
CA LYS A 26 -12.22 6.73 -17.71
C LYS A 26 -11.06 5.79 -18.06
N LEU A 27 -11.31 4.67 -18.74
CA LEU A 27 -10.25 3.77 -19.21
C LEU A 27 -9.26 4.44 -20.18
N GLN A 28 -9.68 5.48 -20.91
CA GLN A 28 -8.78 6.23 -21.80
C GLN A 28 -7.76 7.13 -21.06
N LEU A 29 -7.97 7.33 -19.76
CA LEU A 29 -7.22 8.25 -18.89
C LEU A 29 -6.30 7.55 -17.88
N ILE A 30 -6.14 6.22 -17.96
CA ILE A 30 -5.40 5.45 -16.94
C ILE A 30 -4.07 4.86 -17.44
N ASN A 31 -3.65 5.16 -18.66
CA ASN A 31 -2.39 4.64 -19.22
C ASN A 31 -1.18 5.29 -18.51
N PRO A 32 -0.35 4.53 -17.78
CA PRO A 32 0.79 5.09 -17.05
C PRO A 32 1.89 5.62 -17.99
N ARG A 33 1.93 5.20 -19.26
CA ARG A 33 2.89 5.74 -20.25
C ARG A 33 2.63 7.20 -20.63
N ASP A 34 1.45 7.71 -20.27
CA ASP A 34 1.06 9.11 -20.46
C ASP A 34 1.47 10.00 -19.25
N ILE A 35 2.22 9.43 -18.29
CA ILE A 35 2.86 10.14 -17.17
C ILE A 35 4.33 10.34 -17.53
N GLU A 36 4.79 11.58 -17.56
CA GLU A 36 6.19 11.93 -17.73
C GLU A 36 6.78 12.33 -16.38
N LEU A 37 7.93 11.74 -16.06
CA LEU A 37 8.70 12.02 -14.87
C LEU A 37 10.04 12.59 -15.32
N ASP A 38 10.42 13.73 -14.73
CA ASP A 38 11.74 14.32 -14.88
C ASP A 38 12.45 14.24 -13.53
N ASP A 39 13.45 13.35 -13.44
CA ASP A 39 14.19 13.13 -12.19
C ASP A 39 15.19 14.26 -11.90
N GLU A 40 15.67 14.99 -12.91
CA GLU A 40 16.62 16.08 -12.71
C GLU A 40 15.90 17.32 -12.17
N GLU A 41 14.79 17.70 -12.80
CA GLU A 41 13.98 18.86 -12.41
C GLU A 41 12.93 18.52 -11.34
N GLN A 42 12.78 17.24 -10.98
CA GLN A 42 11.78 16.74 -10.02
C GLN A 42 10.34 17.15 -10.42
N THR A 43 10.01 17.05 -11.71
CA THR A 43 8.69 17.41 -12.23
C THR A 43 7.88 16.20 -12.68
N VAL A 44 6.55 16.35 -12.66
CA VAL A 44 5.60 15.33 -13.09
C VAL A 44 4.59 15.98 -14.04
N TYR A 45 4.44 15.42 -15.23
CA TYR A 45 3.48 15.90 -16.23
C TYR A 45 2.51 14.79 -16.65
N LEU A 46 1.22 15.13 -16.71
CA LEU A 46 0.16 14.24 -17.16
C LEU A 46 -0.32 14.69 -18.54
N LYS A 47 -0.07 13.87 -19.57
CA LYS A 47 -0.29 14.27 -20.98
C LYS A 47 -1.74 14.54 -21.35
N LYS A 48 -2.70 13.97 -20.61
CA LYS A 48 -4.12 14.08 -20.90
C LYS A 48 -4.83 14.79 -19.76
N GLU A 49 -5.65 15.76 -20.12
CA GLU A 49 -6.57 16.39 -19.20
C GLU A 49 -7.50 15.32 -18.58
N GLY A 50 -7.74 15.43 -17.27
CA GLY A 50 -8.56 14.47 -16.52
C GLY A 50 -7.83 13.21 -16.03
N MET A 51 -6.54 13.03 -16.36
CA MET A 51 -5.71 12.01 -15.69
C MET A 51 -5.58 12.32 -14.20
N ALA A 52 -5.49 11.28 -13.38
CA ALA A 52 -5.19 11.39 -11.97
C ALA A 52 -4.31 10.20 -11.50
N ILE A 53 -3.27 10.52 -10.74
CA ILE A 53 -2.42 9.54 -10.09
C ILE A 53 -3.14 9.04 -8.83
N ASP A 54 -3.17 7.73 -8.66
CA ASP A 54 -3.67 7.08 -7.45
C ASP A 54 -2.56 6.17 -6.91
N LEU A 55 -2.11 6.49 -5.70
CA LEU A 55 -1.03 5.78 -5.00
C LEU A 55 -1.57 4.88 -3.89
N GLY A 56 -2.89 4.61 -3.80
CA GLY A 56 -3.49 3.85 -2.70
C GLY A 56 -2.89 2.45 -2.48
N ALA A 57 -2.41 1.83 -3.57
CA ALA A 57 -1.74 0.53 -3.56
C ALA A 57 -0.25 0.59 -3.16
N LEU A 58 0.39 1.76 -3.20
CA LEU A 58 1.82 1.95 -2.92
C LEU A 58 2.08 2.75 -1.63
N ALA A 59 1.23 3.72 -1.33
CA ALA A 59 1.47 4.76 -0.32
C ALA A 59 1.75 4.18 1.07
N LYS A 60 1.04 3.13 1.48
CA LYS A 60 1.24 2.50 2.79
C LYS A 60 2.62 1.83 2.91
N GLY A 61 3.12 1.22 1.83
CA GLY A 61 4.47 0.66 1.78
C GLY A 61 5.51 1.75 1.96
N TYR A 62 5.45 2.78 1.12
CA TYR A 62 6.36 3.92 1.17
C TYR A 62 6.37 4.60 2.56
N VAL A 63 5.20 4.82 3.16
CA VAL A 63 5.12 5.41 4.51
C VAL A 63 5.74 4.49 5.56
N ALA A 64 5.56 3.16 5.46
CA ALA A 64 6.20 2.22 6.37
C ALA A 64 7.74 2.30 6.27
N ASP A 65 8.27 2.37 5.06
CA ASP A 65 9.72 2.52 4.82
C ASP A 65 10.25 3.81 5.47
N ARG A 66 9.58 4.94 5.24
CA ARG A 66 9.96 6.23 5.83
C ARG A 66 9.91 6.25 7.35
N ILE A 67 8.97 5.51 7.95
CA ILE A 67 8.91 5.36 9.42
C ILE A 67 10.11 4.53 9.90
N VAL A 68 10.47 3.43 9.24
CA VAL A 68 11.67 2.65 9.60
C VAL A 68 12.93 3.51 9.52
N ASP A 69 13.11 4.26 8.44
CA ASP A 69 14.28 5.13 8.27
C ASP A 69 14.39 6.13 9.43
N PHE A 70 13.26 6.73 9.82
CA PHE A 70 13.21 7.65 10.95
C PHE A 70 13.56 6.96 12.27
N LEU A 71 12.97 5.79 12.54
CA LEU A 71 13.19 5.02 13.78
C LEU A 71 14.65 4.58 13.90
N LYS A 72 15.24 4.04 12.83
CA LYS A 72 16.66 3.68 12.78
C LYS A 72 17.56 4.89 13.04
N ARG A 73 17.21 6.05 12.46
CA ARG A 73 17.97 7.31 12.66
C ARG A 73 17.96 7.80 14.12
N ILE A 74 16.90 7.56 14.88
CA ILE A 74 16.82 7.93 16.30
C ILE A 74 17.32 6.83 17.25
N GLY A 75 17.93 5.76 16.72
CA GLY A 75 18.56 4.70 17.50
C GLY A 75 17.63 3.57 17.94
N VAL A 76 16.45 3.43 17.33
CA VAL A 76 15.60 2.26 17.57
C VAL A 76 16.20 1.06 16.83
N GLU A 77 16.47 -0.01 17.56
CA GLU A 77 17.17 -1.18 17.03
C GLU A 77 16.24 -2.22 16.38
N ALA A 78 14.98 -2.29 16.83
CA ALA A 78 14.01 -3.25 16.33
C ALA A 78 12.58 -2.72 16.42
N GLY A 79 11.72 -3.15 15.49
CA GLY A 79 10.31 -2.75 15.49
C GLY A 79 9.46 -3.48 14.46
N LEU A 80 8.15 -3.44 14.69
CA LEU A 80 7.12 -3.91 13.78
C LEU A 80 6.16 -2.75 13.50
N ILE A 81 6.01 -2.40 12.24
CA ILE A 81 5.07 -1.39 11.76
C ILE A 81 3.90 -2.11 11.11
N ASN A 82 2.68 -1.71 11.45
CA ASN A 82 1.46 -2.22 10.82
C ASN A 82 0.57 -1.06 10.37
N LEU A 83 0.50 -0.85 9.05
CA LEU A 83 -0.36 0.17 8.43
C LEU A 83 -1.53 -0.51 7.72
N GLY A 84 -2.58 -0.81 8.49
CA GLY A 84 -3.81 -1.40 7.95
C GLY A 84 -3.60 -2.78 7.32
N GLY A 85 -2.73 -3.61 7.89
CA GLY A 85 -2.37 -4.93 7.37
C GLY A 85 -1.09 -4.94 6.52
N ASN A 86 -0.58 -3.77 6.13
CA ASN A 86 0.77 -3.66 5.57
C ASN A 86 1.80 -3.74 6.70
N VAL A 87 2.45 -4.90 6.84
CA VAL A 87 3.40 -5.15 7.92
C VAL A 87 4.83 -4.99 7.42
N LEU A 88 5.67 -4.33 8.21
CA LEU A 88 7.10 -4.21 7.95
C LEU A 88 7.85 -4.39 9.27
N THR A 89 8.84 -5.27 9.28
CA THR A 89 9.67 -5.56 10.44
C THR A 89 11.12 -5.15 10.20
N PHE A 90 11.79 -4.68 11.26
CA PHE A 90 13.24 -4.43 11.25
C PHE A 90 13.84 -4.81 12.60
N GLY A 91 15.14 -5.12 12.61
CA GLY A 91 15.82 -5.67 13.78
C GLY A 91 15.30 -7.06 14.19
N GLN A 92 15.94 -7.62 15.20
CA GLN A 92 15.52 -8.90 15.78
C GLN A 92 14.34 -8.69 16.73
N ALA A 93 13.35 -9.59 16.67
CA ALA A 93 12.20 -9.55 17.56
C ALA A 93 12.65 -9.80 19.02
N PRO A 94 12.55 -8.81 19.94
CA PRO A 94 13.14 -8.91 21.26
C PRO A 94 12.42 -9.92 22.18
N HIS A 95 11.20 -10.32 21.81
CA HIS A 95 10.35 -11.22 22.57
C HIS A 95 10.40 -12.67 22.08
N ASN A 96 11.11 -12.96 20.99
CA ASN A 96 11.25 -14.33 20.46
C ASN A 96 12.71 -14.80 20.59
N PRO A 97 12.99 -15.95 21.23
CA PRO A 97 14.35 -16.46 21.38
C PRO A 97 15.11 -16.69 20.06
N ASP A 98 14.38 -16.91 18.96
CA ASP A 98 14.95 -17.09 17.62
C ASP A 98 15.13 -15.78 16.85
N GLY A 99 14.86 -14.62 17.48
CA GLY A 99 14.99 -13.29 16.90
C GLY A 99 14.02 -13.00 15.74
N CYS A 100 13.12 -13.92 15.40
CA CYS A 100 12.20 -13.78 14.27
C CYS A 100 10.86 -13.19 14.71
N TRP A 101 10.25 -12.35 13.88
CA TRP A 101 8.89 -11.85 14.05
C TRP A 101 7.86 -12.92 13.68
N ARG A 102 6.66 -12.82 14.29
CA ARG A 102 5.52 -13.70 14.00
C ARG A 102 4.40 -12.88 13.37
N ILE A 103 4.13 -13.09 12.08
CA ILE A 103 3.13 -12.32 11.34
C ILE A 103 1.98 -13.23 10.94
N GLY A 104 0.78 -12.95 11.45
CA GLY A 104 -0.44 -13.66 11.06
C GLY A 104 -0.92 -13.21 9.68
N ILE A 105 -1.25 -14.16 8.82
CA ILE A 105 -2.03 -13.90 7.60
C ILE A 105 -3.48 -14.25 7.92
N GLN A 106 -4.36 -13.25 7.80
CA GLN A 106 -5.78 -13.40 8.03
C GLN A 106 -6.39 -14.44 7.09
N ASP A 107 -7.25 -15.31 7.61
CA ASP A 107 -8.10 -16.16 6.79
C ASP A 107 -9.22 -15.29 6.15
N PRO A 108 -9.28 -15.18 4.81
CA PRO A 108 -10.25 -14.32 4.14
C PRO A 108 -11.69 -14.82 4.27
N GLN A 109 -11.91 -16.08 4.67
CA GLN A 109 -13.23 -16.68 4.82
C GLN A 109 -13.77 -16.57 6.26
N LYS A 110 -12.96 -16.10 7.20
CA LYS A 110 -13.28 -16.08 8.63
C LYS A 110 -13.32 -14.67 9.22
N PRO A 111 -13.94 -14.50 10.40
CA PRO A 111 -13.88 -13.25 11.14
C PRO A 111 -12.45 -12.78 11.38
N ARG A 112 -12.29 -11.45 11.48
CA ARG A 112 -11.00 -10.83 11.72
C ARG A 112 -10.39 -11.32 13.04
N GLY A 113 -9.11 -11.69 13.01
CA GLY A 113 -8.38 -12.25 14.13
C GLY A 113 -8.13 -13.76 14.02
N GLU A 114 -8.84 -14.46 13.12
CA GLU A 114 -8.52 -15.84 12.78
C GLU A 114 -7.49 -15.89 11.64
N ASN A 115 -6.28 -16.33 11.95
CA ASN A 115 -5.20 -16.45 10.97
C ASN A 115 -5.24 -17.81 10.27
N ALA A 116 -5.09 -17.81 8.95
CA ALA A 116 -4.89 -19.03 8.16
C ALA A 116 -3.48 -19.62 8.38
N LEU A 117 -2.49 -18.75 8.56
CA LEU A 117 -1.10 -19.12 8.82
C LEU A 117 -0.36 -18.03 9.59
N VAL A 118 0.73 -18.40 10.26
CA VAL A 118 1.64 -17.47 10.92
C VAL A 118 3.02 -17.64 10.30
N LEU A 119 3.51 -16.57 9.66
CA LEU A 119 4.85 -16.51 9.11
C LEU A 119 5.86 -16.22 10.21
N LYS A 120 7.01 -16.89 10.13
CA LYS A 120 8.20 -16.59 10.91
C LYS A 120 9.18 -15.86 10.00
N ILE A 121 9.43 -14.57 10.25
CA ILE A 121 10.21 -13.71 9.36
C ILE A 121 11.29 -12.92 10.11
N GLY A 122 12.33 -12.47 9.38
CA GLY A 122 13.35 -11.55 9.87
C GLY A 122 12.99 -10.09 9.60
N GLU A 123 13.89 -9.34 8.95
CA GLU A 123 13.64 -7.98 8.47
C GLU A 123 13.00 -8.01 7.08
N GLU A 124 11.67 -8.06 7.03
CA GLU A 124 10.92 -8.22 5.78
C GLU A 124 9.61 -7.41 5.83
N SER A 125 9.00 -7.20 4.66
CA SER A 125 7.63 -6.66 4.56
C SER A 125 6.67 -7.76 4.12
N VAL A 126 5.50 -7.80 4.76
CA VAL A 126 4.41 -8.73 4.46
C VAL A 126 3.16 -7.92 4.16
N VAL A 127 2.65 -8.05 2.94
CA VAL A 127 1.52 -7.27 2.43
C VAL A 127 0.51 -8.21 1.77
N THR A 128 -0.76 -8.04 2.10
CA THR A 128 -1.88 -8.77 1.50
C THR A 128 -2.83 -7.79 0.82
N SER A 129 -3.38 -8.16 -0.34
CA SER A 129 -4.41 -7.41 -1.08
C SER A 129 -5.72 -8.18 -1.14
#